data_AF-A0A944VUT6-F1
#
_entry.id   AF-A0A944VUT6-F1
#
_cell.length_a   1.000
_cell.length_b   1.000
_cell.length_c   1.000
_cell.angle_alpha   90.00
_cell.angle_beta   90.00
_cell.angle_gamma   90.00
#
_symmetry.space_group_name_H-M   'P 1'
#
loop_
_entity.id
_entity.type
_entity.pdbx_description
1 polymer ?
#
loop_
_entity_poly.entity_id
_entity_poly.type
_entity_poly.pdbx_seq_one_letter_code
_entity_poly.pdbx_strand_id
1 'polypeptide(L)' 'WDFAAGSLIITEAGGRITDAQGKRYNLMMKNIAASNGKIHKHMMKILNE' A
#
# COMPACT_ATOMS: atom_id res chain seq x y z
N TRP A 1 6.86 -12.72 -3.38
CA TRP A 1 8.09 -11.91 -3.57
C TRP A 1 7.84 -10.70 -4.47
N ASP A 2 6.81 -10.72 -5.33
CA ASP A 2 6.61 -9.72 -6.40
C ASP A 2 6.50 -8.28 -5.91
N PHE A 3 6.05 -8.08 -4.66
CA PHE A 3 5.84 -6.76 -4.08
C PHE A 3 6.96 -6.32 -3.12
N ALA A 4 7.96 -7.16 -2.83
CA ALA A 4 8.96 -6.89 -1.79
C ALA A 4 9.91 -5.74 -2.19
N ALA A 5 10.40 -5.74 -3.43
CA ALA A 5 11.25 -4.64 -3.91
C ALA A 5 10.45 -3.34 -4.07
N GLY A 6 9.22 -3.44 -4.59
CA GLY A 6 8.34 -2.28 -4.76
C GLY A 6 7.94 -1.62 -3.44
N SER A 7 7.72 -2.40 -2.37
CA SER A 7 7.38 -1.85 -1.06
C SER A 7 8.51 -1.01 -0.46
N LEU A 8 9.77 -1.44 -0.64
CA LEU A 8 10.94 -0.67 -0.23
C LEU A 8 11.03 0.64 -1.00
N ILE A 9 10.96 0.59 -2.34
CA ILE A 9 11.06 1.77 -3.20
C ILE A 9 9.99 2.82 -2.84
N ILE A 10 8.74 2.39 -2.68
CA ILE A 10 7.64 3.30 -2.35
C ILE A 10 7.82 3.91 -0.96
N THR A 11 8.28 3.11 0.01
CA THR A 11 8.50 3.59 1.38
C THR A 11 9.63 4.63 1.42
N GLU A 12 10.76 4.37 0.76
CA GLU A 12 11.89 5.30 0.67
C GLU A 12 11.54 6.59 -0.08
N ALA A 13 10.64 6.51 -1.07
CA ALA A 13 10.10 7.68 -1.77
C ALA A 13 9.10 8.50 -0.91
N GLY A 14 8.85 8.12 0.35
CA GLY A 14 7.87 8.76 1.24
C GLY A 14 6.41 8.41 0.91
N GLY A 15 6.19 7.37 0.11
CA GLY A 15 4.87 6.84 -0.19
C GLY A 15 4.28 6.04 0.96
N ARG A 16 3.06 5.53 0.75
CA ARG A 16 2.34 4.70 1.73
C ARG A 16 1.89 3.40 1.10
N ILE A 17 2.11 2.30 1.82
CA ILE A 17 1.71 0.95 1.43
C ILE A 17 0.91 0.26 2.54
N THR A 18 -0.19 -0.39 2.16
CA THR A 18 -1.08 -1.18 3.01
C THR A 18 -1.57 -2.42 2.25
N ASP A 19 -2.38 -3.27 2.88
CA ASP A 19 -3.26 -4.18 2.12
C ASP A 19 -4.44 -3.41 1.50
N ALA A 20 -5.26 -4.12 0.72
CA ALA A 20 -6.48 -3.58 0.11
C ALA A 20 -7.59 -3.24 1.12
N GLN A 21 -7.40 -3.52 2.42
CA GLN A 21 -8.28 -3.12 3.52
C GLN A 21 -7.70 -1.97 4.36
N GLY A 22 -6.51 -1.48 4.02
CA GLY A 22 -5.84 -0.37 4.69
C GLY A 22 -5.04 -0.79 5.93
N LYS A 23 -4.88 -2.09 6.20
CA LYS A 23 -4.05 -2.59 7.29
C LYS A 23 -2.58 -2.45 6.93
N ARG A 24 -1.75 -2.41 7.98
CA ARG A 24 -0.30 -2.29 7.86
C ARG A 24 0.27 -3.37 6.94
N TYR A 25 1.09 -2.94 5.99
CA TYR A 25 1.80 -3.83 5.08
C TYR A 25 2.58 -4.93 5.81
N ASN A 26 2.49 -6.15 5.29
CA ASN A 26 3.36 -7.26 5.65
C ASN A 26 3.71 -8.09 4.41
N LEU A 27 4.85 -8.78 4.45
CA LEU A 27 5.39 -9.55 3.31
C LEU A 27 4.55 -10.79 2.94
N MET A 28 3.66 -11.23 3.81
CA MET A 28 2.78 -12.40 3.65
C MET A 28 1.38 -12.03 3.09
N MET A 29 1.11 -10.75 2.81
CA MET A 29 -0.19 -10.31 2.28
C MET A 29 -0.38 -10.76 0.83
N LYS A 30 -1.63 -11.12 0.50
CA LYS A 30 -2.02 -11.53 -0.87
C LYS A 30 -2.30 -10.35 -1.80
N ASN A 31 -2.50 -9.17 -1.25
CA ASN A 31 -2.79 -7.94 -1.98
C ASN A 31 -2.08 -6.76 -1.33
N ILE A 32 -1.87 -5.71 -2.11
CA ILE A 32 -1.29 -4.45 -1.65
C ILE A 32 -2.04 -3.28 -2.27
N ALA A 33 -2.08 -2.17 -1.56
CA ALA A 33 -2.47 -0.87 -2.06
C ALA A 33 -1.33 0.11 -1.78
N ALA A 34 -0.86 0.83 -2.79
CA ALA A 34 0.27 1.73 -2.66
C ALA A 34 -0.02 3.08 -3.32
N SER A 35 0.42 4.17 -2.69
CA SER A 35 0.22 5.53 -3.22
C SER A 35 1.28 6.51 -2.72
N ASN A 36 1.25 7.75 -3.20
CA ASN A 36 2.09 8.86 -2.73
C ASN A 36 1.81 9.33 -1.29
N GLY A 37 1.04 8.57 -0.50
CA GLY A 37 0.61 8.93 0.85
C GLY A 37 -0.55 9.93 0.90
N LYS A 38 -0.52 10.99 0.08
CA LYS A 38 -1.51 12.08 0.08
C LYS A 38 -2.93 11.61 -0.24
N ILE A 39 -3.06 10.71 -1.23
CA ILE A 39 -4.37 10.22 -1.68
C ILE A 39 -4.79 8.90 -1.02
N HIS A 40 -3.94 8.33 -0.17
CA HIS A 40 -4.11 6.95 0.30
C HIS A 40 -5.46 6.72 1.00
N LYS A 41 -5.90 7.65 1.85
CA LYS A 41 -7.19 7.56 2.54
C LYS A 41 -8.39 7.56 1.57
N HIS A 42 -8.34 8.37 0.51
CA HIS A 42 -9.39 8.43 -0.50
C HIS A 42 -9.42 7.16 -1.34
N MET A 43 -8.24 6.68 -1.76
CA MET A 43 -8.09 5.41 -2.46
C MET A 43 -8.67 4.24 -1.65
N MET A 44 -8.37 4.18 -0.34
CA MET A 44 -8.94 3.15 0.54
C MET A 44 -10.46 3.23 0.66
N LYS A 45 -11.04 4.43 0.60
CA LYS A 45 -12.50 4.57 0.63
C LYS A 45 -13.12 3.92 -0.60
N ILE A 46 -12.61 4.22 -1.80
CA ILE A 46 -13.13 3.68 -3.07
C ILE A 46 -12.94 2.16 -3.15
N LEU A 47 -11.82 1.63 -2.66
CA LEU A 47 -11.56 0.18 -2.68
C LEU A 47 -12.44 -0.63 -1.71
N ASN A 48 -13.06 0.02 -0.73
CA ASN A 48 -13.92 -0.62 0.29
C ASN A 48 -15.40 -0.22 0.15
N GLU A 49 -15.77 0.47 -0.94
CA GLU A 49 -17.17 0.61 -1.38
C GLU A 49 -17.66 -0.68 -2.03
#